data_AF-A0A9X2CSG1-F1
#
_entry.id   AF-A0A9X2CSG1-F1
#
_cell.length_a   1.000
_cell.length_b   1.000
_cell.length_c   1.000
_cell.angle_alpha   90.00
_cell.angle_beta   90.00
_cell.angle_gamma   90.00
#
_symmetry.space_group_name_H-M   'P 1'
#
loop_
_entity.id
_entity.type
_entity.pdbx_description
1 polymer ?
#
loop_
_entity_poly.entity_id
_entity_poly.type
_entity_poly.pdbx_seq_one_letter_code
_entity_poly.pdbx_strand_id
1 'polypeptide(L)' 'MEKAKVMFWILLYSIETKEFKNAIISEDPNESIERIADKYEENHPEFRVIHIGMGEHPPKTYRSLAYVN' A
#
# COMPACT_ATOMS: atom_id res chain seq x y z
N MET A 1 -4.89 25.59 8.31
CA MET A 1 -4.36 24.56 9.23
C MET A 1 -3.97 23.37 8.38
N GLU A 2 -2.69 23.04 8.32
CA GLU A 2 -2.24 21.83 7.62
C GLU A 2 -2.75 20.62 8.42
N LYS A 3 -3.52 19.75 7.77
CA LYS A 3 -4.04 18.56 8.45
C LYS A 3 -2.89 17.61 8.73
N ALA A 4 -2.84 17.03 9.93
CA ALA A 4 -1.87 16.00 10.26
C ALA A 4 -2.06 14.82 9.31
N LYS A 5 -1.00 14.43 8.60
CA LYS A 5 -1.00 13.22 7.76
C LYS A 5 -0.64 12.01 8.62
N VAL A 6 -1.17 10.85 8.24
CA VAL A 6 -0.79 9.56 8.84
C VAL A 6 -0.10 8.69 7.81
N MET A 7 0.75 7.79 8.29
CA MET A 7 1.52 6.88 7.46
C MET A 7 0.71 5.61 7.21
N PHE A 8 0.66 5.19 5.96
CA PHE A 8 0.10 3.91 5.54
C PHE A 8 1.18 3.09 4.87
N TRP A 9 1.22 1.81 5.17
CA TRP A 9 1.97 0.84 4.39
C TRP A 9 1.02 0.17 3.40
N ILE A 10 1.53 -0.17 2.22
CA ILE A 10 0.77 -0.76 1.13
C ILE A 10 1.48 -2.02 0.66
N LEU A 11 0.74 -3.12 0.53
CA LEU A 11 1.16 -4.29 -0.24
C LEU A 11 0.68 -4.14 -1.67
N LEU A 12 1.60 -4.23 -2.61
CA LEU A 12 1.40 -4.06 -4.03
C LEU A 12 1.72 -5.35 -4.77
N TYR A 13 1.05 -5.57 -5.88
CA TYR A 13 1.39 -6.59 -6.87
C TYR A 13 1.85 -5.91 -8.16
N SER A 14 3.06 -6.21 -8.61
CA SER A 14 3.59 -5.72 -9.89
C SER A 14 3.00 -6.53 -11.04
N ILE A 15 2.33 -5.84 -11.97
CA ILE A 15 1.77 -6.49 -13.16
C ILE A 15 2.89 -6.96 -14.08
N GLU A 16 3.98 -6.19 -14.16
CA GLU A 16 5.13 -6.46 -15.01
C GLU A 16 5.96 -7.63 -14.47
N THR A 17 6.43 -7.56 -13.22
CA THR A 17 7.34 -8.57 -12.67
C THR A 17 6.63 -9.76 -12.03
N LYS A 18 5.31 -9.66 -11.82
CA LYS A 18 4.49 -10.66 -11.12
C LYS A 18 4.88 -10.87 -9.65
N GLU A 19 5.58 -9.91 -9.05
CA GLU A 19 6.06 -9.96 -7.67
C GLU A 19 5.25 -9.06 -6.74
N PHE A 20 5.29 -9.39 -5.45
CA PHE A 20 4.78 -8.52 -4.40
C PHE A 20 5.82 -7.48 -3.98
N LYS A 21 5.38 -6.23 -3.80
CA LYS A 21 6.21 -5.12 -3.31
C LYS A 21 5.52 -4.43 -2.15
N ASN A 22 6.28 -3.70 -1.34
CA ASN A 22 5.73 -2.86 -0.29
C ASN A 22 6.04 -1.39 -0.57
N ALA A 23 5.10 -0.51 -0.25
CA ALA A 23 5.28 0.93 -0.31
C ALA A 23 4.80 1.59 0.99
N ILE A 24 5.24 2.81 1.23
CA ILE A 24 4.78 3.64 2.35
C ILE A 24 4.34 4.97 1.77
N ILE A 25 3.15 5.42 2.16
CA ILE A 25 2.59 6.70 1.74
C ILE A 25 2.08 7.49 2.95
N SER A 26 1.91 8.79 2.77
CA SER A 26 1.41 9.70 3.78
C SER A 26 0.16 10.38 3.28
N GLU A 27 -0.98 10.14 3.94
CA GLU A 27 -2.30 10.62 3.50
C GLU A 27 -3.11 11.23 4.66
N ASP A 28 -4.22 11.88 4.33
CA ASP A 28 -5.17 12.40 5.32
C ASP A 28 -5.76 11.21 6.13
N PRO A 29 -5.79 11.26 7.47
CA PRO A 29 -6.36 10.19 8.30
C PRO A 29 -7.84 9.92 8.05
N ASN A 30 -8.55 10.85 7.40
CA ASN A 30 -9.96 10.69 7.04
C ASN A 30 -10.16 10.24 5.59
N GLU A 31 -9.08 10.08 4.82
CA GLU A 31 -9.15 9.53 3.47
C GLU A 31 -9.49 8.05 3.57
N SER A 32 -10.45 7.58 2.77
CA SER A 32 -10.86 6.18 2.80
C SER A 32 -9.77 5.30 2.19
N ILE A 33 -9.62 4.08 2.71
CA ILE A 33 -8.63 3.12 2.21
C ILE A 33 -8.82 2.85 0.72
N GLU A 34 -10.07 2.77 0.26
CA GLU A 34 -10.42 2.58 -1.15
C GLU A 34 -9.93 3.74 -2.01
N ARG A 35 -10.16 4.98 -1.57
CA ARG A 35 -9.72 6.16 -2.31
C ARG A 35 -8.19 6.29 -2.35
N ILE A 36 -7.52 5.88 -1.28
CA ILE A 36 -6.06 5.79 -1.24
C ILE A 36 -5.57 4.74 -2.26
N ALA A 37 -6.21 3.58 -2.32
CA ALA A 37 -5.87 2.53 -3.27
C ALA A 37 -6.06 2.99 -4.73
N ASP A 38 -7.24 3.52 -5.05
CA ASP A 38 -7.58 4.02 -6.40
C ASP A 38 -6.58 5.07 -6.86
N LYS A 39 -6.31 6.07 -6.00
CA LYS A 39 -5.31 7.11 -6.27
C LYS A 39 -3.91 6.53 -6.50
N TYR A 40 -3.52 5.50 -5.75
CA TYR A 40 -2.21 4.87 -5.94
C TYR A 40 -2.15 4.14 -7.29
N GLU A 41 -3.16 3.36 -7.63
CA GLU A 41 -3.20 2.62 -8.90
C GLU A 41 -3.31 3.56 -10.13
N GLU A 42 -4.04 4.67 -10.02
CA GLU A 42 -4.11 5.70 -11.06
C GLU A 42 -2.75 6.35 -11.35
N ASN A 43 -1.97 6.62 -10.29
CA ASN A 43 -0.63 7.22 -10.41
C ASN A 43 0.45 6.19 -10.76
N HIS A 44 0.20 4.91 -10.46
CA HIS A 44 1.13 3.81 -10.66
C HIS A 44 0.43 2.61 -11.34
N PRO A 45 0.11 2.73 -12.65
CA PRO A 45 -0.67 1.72 -13.36
C PRO A 45 0.00 0.35 -13.45
N GLU A 46 1.32 0.27 -13.21
CA GLU A 46 2.11 -0.96 -13.12
C GLU A 46 1.86 -1.79 -11.85
N PHE A 47 1.16 -1.22 -10.87
CA PHE A 47 0.83 -1.87 -9.61
C PHE A 47 -0.66 -2.10 -9.43
N ARG A 48 -0.98 -3.13 -8.63
CA ARG A 48 -2.29 -3.33 -8.01
C ARG A 48 -2.14 -3.33 -6.50
N VAL A 49 -3.02 -2.63 -5.81
CA VAL A 49 -3.06 -2.54 -4.36
C VAL A 49 -3.77 -3.76 -3.82
N ILE A 50 -3.06 -4.55 -3.02
CA ILE A 50 -3.57 -5.79 -2.41
C ILE A 50 -4.05 -5.52 -0.99
N HIS A 51 -3.36 -4.64 -0.28
CA HIS A 51 -3.69 -4.30 1.10
C HIS A 51 -3.12 -2.93 1.46
N ILE A 52 -3.85 -2.20 2.30
CA ILE A 52 -3.38 -0.98 2.95
C ILE A 52 -3.59 -1.14 4.44
N GLY A 53 -2.57 -0.87 5.23
CA GLY A 53 -2.70 -0.78 6.67
C GLY A 53 -2.12 0.53 7.20
N MET A 54 -2.68 0.99 8.31
CA MET A 54 -2.23 2.19 9.00
C MET A 54 -1.05 1.86 9.92
N GLY A 55 -0.02 2.71 9.92
CA GLY A 55 1.17 2.57 10.76
C GLY A 55 2.48 2.43 9.96
N GLU A 56 3.59 2.31 10.67
CA GLU A 56 4.95 2.40 10.09
C GLU A 56 5.44 1.09 9.44
N HIS A 57 4.79 -0.04 9.70
CA HIS A 57 5.25 -1.35 9.23
C HIS A 57 4.11 -2.25 8.76
N PRO A 58 4.33 -3.06 7.71
CA PRO A 58 3.44 -4.16 7.40
C PRO A 58 3.37 -5.12 8.60
N PRO A 59 2.18 -5.68 8.93
CA PRO A 59 2.03 -6.63 10.01
C PRO A 59 2.96 -7.81 9.74
N LYS A 60 3.60 -8.30 10.82
CA LYS A 60 4.54 -9.44 10.79
C LYS A 60 3.96 -10.72 10.15
N THR A 61 2.65 -10.76 9.89
CA THR A 61 1.90 -11.87 9.30
C THR A 61 2.22 -12.14 7.83
N TYR A 62 2.90 -11.24 7.11
CA TYR A 62 3.45 -11.54 5.77
C TYR A 62 4.75 -12.34 5.79
N ARG A 63 5.17 -12.86 6.95
CA ARG A 63 6.10 -14.01 7.04
C ARG A 63 5.54 -15.31 6.42
N SER A 64 4.35 -15.28 5.82
CA SER A 64 3.63 -16.46 5.32
C SER A 64 3.23 -16.40 3.84
N LEU A 65 3.72 -15.42 3.05
CA LEU A 65 3.66 -15.56 1.58
C LEU A 65 4.88 -16.34 1.12
N ALA A 66 4.70 -17.64 0.89
CA ALA A 66 5.73 -18.55 0.40
C ALA A 66 6.12 -18.34 -1.09
N TYR A 67 5.63 -17.29 -1.77
CA TYR A 67 5.87 -17.06 -3.20
C TYR A 67 6.78 -15.86 -3.48
N VAL A 68 7.87 -15.79 -2.70
CA VAL A 68 9.12 -15.16 -3.14
C VAL A 68 10.18 -16.27 -3.16
N ASN A 69 10.05 -17.14 -4.15
CA ASN A 69 11.07 -17.97 -4.79
C ASN A 69 10.49 -18.53 -6.08
#